data_AF-A0A426D9F9-F1
#
_entry.id   AF-A0A426D9F9-F1
#
_cell.length_a   1.000
_cell.length_b   1.000
_cell.length_c   1.000
_cell.angle_alpha   90.00
_cell.angle_beta   90.00
_cell.angle_gamma   90.00
#
_symmetry.space_group_name_H-M   'P 1'
#
loop_
_entity.id
_entity.type
_entity.pdbx_description
1 polymer ?
#
loop_
_entity_poly.entity_id
_entity_poly.type
_entity_poly.pdbx_seq_one_letter_code
_entity_poly.pdbx_strand_id
1 'polypeptide(L)'
;MDFIDFDPISLHHTPLGTRYQLPKQHDRQLDWSKMAALIRDNADVMVQLEAGLAEDWVNTHGIIWDEQRGYHRYPNDNRGMDGAVFWAASTWATPAIVVTFHNESTRAFSCFKHGNDPDFHYLGSLGKLD
;
A
#
# COMPACT_ATOMS: atom_id res chain seq x y z
N MET A 1 -5.47 -19.79 4.80
CA MET A 1 -4.20 -19.05 4.84
C MET A 1 -4.63 -17.65 5.19
N ASP A 2 -4.44 -17.30 6.45
CA ASP A 2 -5.29 -16.29 7.05
C ASP A 2 -4.43 -15.06 7.34
N PHE A 3 -4.82 -13.94 6.75
CA PHE A 3 -4.25 -12.61 6.96
C PHE A 3 -4.69 -12.08 8.35
N ILE A 4 -4.70 -12.93 9.39
CA ILE A 4 -5.39 -12.71 10.69
C ILE A 4 -4.93 -11.41 11.36
N ASP A 5 -3.69 -11.03 11.14
CA ASP A 5 -3.11 -9.84 11.74
C ASP A 5 -3.46 -8.55 10.98
N PHE A 6 -4.17 -8.63 9.86
CA PHE A 6 -4.56 -7.49 9.03
C PHE A 6 -6.06 -7.23 9.14
N ASP A 7 -6.43 -6.03 9.59
CA ASP A 7 -7.83 -5.63 9.67
C ASP A 7 -8.35 -5.33 8.26
N PRO A 8 -9.39 -6.04 7.78
CA PRO A 8 -10.02 -5.76 6.50
C PRO A 8 -10.64 -4.36 6.51
N ILE A 9 -10.50 -3.63 5.40
CA ILE A 9 -11.08 -2.30 5.25
C ILE A 9 -11.83 -2.16 3.94
N SER A 10 -12.69 -1.13 3.85
CA SER A 10 -13.21 -0.64 2.58
C SER A 10 -12.38 0.54 2.10
N LEU A 11 -12.05 0.55 0.81
CA LEU A 11 -11.38 1.68 0.18
C LEU A 11 -12.41 2.72 -0.24
N HIS A 12 -12.00 3.98 -0.17
CA HIS A 12 -12.81 5.11 -0.59
C HIS A 12 -12.06 5.93 -1.64
N HIS A 13 -12.84 6.64 -2.43
CA HIS A 13 -12.34 7.67 -3.32
C HIS A 13 -12.87 9.01 -2.81
N THR A 14 -11.96 9.96 -2.58
CA THR A 14 -12.32 11.33 -2.30
C THR A 14 -12.32 12.10 -3.63
N PRO A 15 -13.49 12.54 -4.14
CA PRO A 15 -13.54 13.31 -5.37
C PRO A 15 -12.69 14.58 -5.25
N LEU A 16 -12.00 14.95 -6.32
CA LEU A 16 -11.24 16.21 -6.44
C LEU A 16 -12.18 17.41 -6.18
N GLY A 17 -12.32 17.83 -4.92
CA GLY A 17 -13.23 18.93 -4.53
C GLY A 17 -13.69 18.92 -3.07
N THR A 18 -13.63 17.80 -2.35
CA THR A 18 -14.03 17.71 -0.93
C THR A 18 -12.90 17.95 0.07
N ARG A 19 -11.82 18.61 -0.37
CA ARG A 19 -10.60 18.97 0.40
C ARG A 19 -10.84 19.80 1.68
N TYR A 20 -12.09 20.16 1.98
CA TYR A 20 -12.49 21.01 3.11
C TYR A 20 -12.93 20.23 4.36
N GLN A 21 -12.87 18.90 4.38
CA GLN A 21 -12.88 18.21 5.67
C GLN A 21 -11.56 18.52 6.37
N LEU A 22 -11.64 19.10 7.57
CA LEU A 22 -10.48 19.26 8.44
C LEU A 22 -9.75 17.92 8.49
N PRO A 23 -8.45 17.85 8.16
CA PRO A 23 -7.72 16.60 8.25
C PRO A 23 -7.86 16.11 9.70
N LYS A 24 -8.51 14.96 9.89
CA LYS A 24 -8.46 14.28 11.18
C LYS A 24 -7.00 13.94 11.41
N GLN A 25 -6.36 14.55 12.40
CA GLN A 25 -4.95 14.33 12.64
C GLN A 25 -4.71 12.85 12.98
N HIS A 26 -4.14 12.14 12.02
CA HIS A 26 -3.76 10.75 12.10
C HIS A 26 -2.30 10.71 11.69
N ASP A 27 -1.35 10.71 12.64
CA ASP A 27 0.06 10.54 12.32
C ASP A 27 0.31 9.06 12.01
N ARG A 28 0.06 8.67 10.76
CA ARG A 28 0.15 7.28 10.29
C ARG A 28 1.09 7.18 9.09
N GLN A 29 1.89 6.12 9.13
CA GLN A 29 2.73 5.70 8.01
C GLN A 29 2.53 4.21 7.74
N LEU A 30 2.79 3.79 6.51
CA LEU A 30 2.76 2.40 6.09
C LEU A 30 3.72 1.60 6.97
N ASP A 31 3.23 0.45 7.44
CA ASP A 31 4.08 -0.48 8.18
C ASP A 31 4.85 -1.37 7.21
N TRP A 32 5.97 -0.84 6.72
CA TRP A 32 6.88 -1.51 5.79
C TRP A 32 7.30 -2.91 6.27
N SER A 33 7.56 -3.07 7.57
CA SER A 33 8.00 -4.34 8.14
C SER A 33 6.88 -5.37 8.14
N LYS A 34 5.66 -4.96 8.53
CA LYS A 34 4.48 -5.82 8.50
C LYS A 34 4.10 -6.22 7.08
N MET A 35 4.17 -5.29 6.12
CA MET A 35 3.95 -5.57 4.71
C MET A 35 5.04 -6.48 4.12
N ALA A 36 6.31 -6.29 4.47
CA ALA A 36 7.39 -7.17 4.02
C ALA A 36 7.20 -8.61 4.52
N ALA A 37 6.80 -8.78 5.78
CA ALA A 37 6.47 -10.07 6.36
C ALA A 37 5.31 -10.73 5.60
N LEU A 38 4.23 -9.99 5.34
CA LEU A 38 3.11 -10.46 4.54
C LEU A 38 3.56 -11.03 3.20
N ILE A 39 4.35 -10.27 2.44
CA ILE A 39 4.83 -10.68 1.11
C ILE A 39 5.67 -11.93 1.22
N ARG A 40 6.66 -11.94 2.12
CA ARG A 40 7.53 -13.10 2.32
C ARG A 40 6.74 -14.37 2.66
N ASP A 41 5.72 -14.24 3.50
CA ASP A 41 4.99 -15.38 4.06
C ASP A 41 3.83 -15.87 3.15
N ASN A 42 3.45 -15.09 2.11
CA ASN A 42 2.29 -15.38 1.26
C ASN A 42 2.54 -15.16 -0.26
N ALA A 43 3.80 -14.97 -0.70
CA ALA A 43 4.12 -14.70 -2.11
C ALA A 43 3.64 -15.80 -3.08
N ASP A 44 3.45 -17.03 -2.60
CA ASP A 44 2.99 -18.18 -3.38
C ASP A 44 1.49 -18.17 -3.70
N VAL A 45 0.70 -17.35 -2.99
CA VAL A 45 -0.76 -17.23 -3.19
C VAL A 45 -1.17 -15.87 -3.75
N MET A 46 -0.25 -14.92 -3.82
CA MET A 46 -0.48 -13.54 -4.24
C MET A 46 0.08 -13.28 -5.64
N VAL A 47 -0.69 -12.57 -6.45
CA VAL A 47 -0.26 -12.06 -7.75
C VAL A 47 0.41 -10.69 -7.59
N GLN A 48 -0.19 -9.82 -6.77
CA GLN A 48 0.20 -8.42 -6.66
C GLN A 48 -0.17 -7.85 -5.29
N LEU A 49 0.66 -6.91 -4.82
CA LEU A 49 0.37 -6.05 -3.69
C LEU A 49 0.56 -4.58 -4.07
N GLU A 50 -0.49 -3.81 -3.82
CA GLU A 50 -0.50 -2.35 -3.92
C GLU A 50 -0.56 -1.74 -2.52
N ALA A 51 -0.02 -0.53 -2.37
CA ALA A 51 -0.17 0.26 -1.16
C ALA A 51 -0.53 1.71 -1.49
N GLY A 52 -1.25 2.36 -0.59
CA GLY A 52 -1.71 3.74 -0.75
C GLY A 52 -2.52 4.20 0.46
N LEU A 53 -3.26 5.29 0.30
CA LEU A 53 -4.14 5.84 1.33
C LEU A 53 -5.58 5.37 1.10
N ALA A 54 -6.19 4.73 2.09
CA ALA A 54 -7.52 4.13 1.96
C ALA A 54 -8.60 5.14 1.56
N GLU A 55 -8.51 6.37 2.06
CA GLU A 55 -9.48 7.44 1.88
C GLU A 55 -9.34 8.15 0.52
N ASP A 56 -8.21 7.97 -0.18
CA ASP A 56 -8.00 8.50 -1.54
C ASP A 56 -7.20 7.53 -2.40
N TRP A 57 -7.67 6.29 -2.46
CA TRP A 57 -6.93 5.17 -3.06
C TRP A 57 -6.54 5.46 -4.51
N VAL A 58 -7.51 5.89 -5.34
CA VAL A 58 -7.32 6.14 -6.78
C VAL A 58 -6.14 7.06 -7.08
N ASN A 59 -5.90 8.06 -6.25
CA ASN A 59 -4.85 9.06 -6.47
C ASN A 59 -3.52 8.72 -5.79
N THR A 60 -3.51 7.76 -4.86
CA THR A 60 -2.40 7.57 -3.91
C THR A 60 -1.82 6.15 -3.89
N HIS A 61 -2.48 5.21 -4.56
CA HIS A 61 -2.02 3.82 -4.64
C HIS A 61 -0.87 3.66 -5.61
N GLY A 62 -0.01 2.68 -5.36
CA GLY A 62 1.00 2.21 -6.29
C GLY A 62 1.35 0.76 -6.05
N ILE A 63 1.80 0.08 -7.10
CA ILE A 63 2.25 -1.31 -7.03
C ILE A 63 3.58 -1.37 -6.27
N ILE A 64 3.60 -2.14 -5.18
CA ILE A 64 4.78 -2.33 -4.34
C ILE A 64 5.49 -3.63 -4.72
N TRP A 65 4.74 -4.67 -5.02
CA TRP A 65 5.26 -6.00 -5.31
C TRP A 65 4.33 -6.73 -6.29
N ASP A 66 4.92 -7.50 -7.20
CA ASP A 66 4.19 -8.49 -8.00
C ASP A 66 5.01 -9.77 -8.15
N GLU A 67 4.35 -10.86 -8.53
CA GLU A 67 4.98 -12.18 -8.68
C GLU A 67 6.03 -12.25 -9.81
N GLN A 68 5.96 -11.36 -10.80
CA GLN A 68 6.82 -11.39 -11.99
C GLN A 68 8.16 -10.70 -11.74
N ARG A 69 8.14 -9.58 -11.00
CA ARG A 69 9.26 -8.67 -10.77
C ARG A 69 9.74 -8.68 -9.33
N GLY A 70 8.91 -9.10 -8.40
CA GLY A 70 9.11 -8.86 -6.97
C GLY A 70 8.87 -7.40 -6.64
N TYR A 71 9.69 -6.83 -5.74
CA TYR A 71 9.49 -5.47 -5.28
C TYR A 71 9.83 -4.42 -6.35
N HIS A 72 8.90 -3.48 -6.54
CA HIS A 72 9.09 -2.33 -7.40
C HIS A 72 10.02 -1.32 -6.73
N ARG A 73 10.97 -0.80 -7.51
CA ARG A 73 11.91 0.24 -7.05
C ARG A 73 11.25 1.62 -6.94
N TYR A 74 10.23 1.85 -7.76
CA TYR A 74 9.47 3.09 -7.82
C TYR A 74 8.00 2.72 -7.98
N PRO A 75 7.23 2.68 -6.88
CA PRO A 75 5.77 2.59 -6.96
C PRO A 75 5.30 3.86 -7.67
N ASN A 76 4.68 3.70 -8.83
CA ASN A 76 4.31 4.77 -9.77
C ASN A 76 5.51 5.49 -10.40
N ASP A 77 6.23 4.80 -11.28
CA ASP A 77 7.03 5.48 -12.29
C ASP A 77 6.12 6.49 -13.02
N ASN A 78 6.51 7.77 -13.01
CA ASN A 78 5.78 8.92 -13.56
C ASN A 78 5.47 8.79 -15.08
N ARG A 79 5.85 7.66 -15.70
CA ARG A 79 5.55 7.26 -17.08
C ARG A 79 4.25 6.46 -17.22
N GLY A 80 3.56 6.12 -16.13
CA GLY A 80 2.24 5.48 -16.13
C GLY A 80 1.08 6.44 -16.44
N MET A 81 -0.01 5.93 -17.02
CA MET A 81 -1.12 6.73 -17.56
C MET A 81 -1.97 7.49 -16.52
N ASP A 82 -1.89 7.14 -15.24
CA ASP A 82 -2.92 7.56 -14.27
C ASP A 82 -2.53 8.73 -13.36
N GLY A 83 -1.30 9.23 -13.42
CA GLY A 83 -0.89 10.42 -12.66
C GLY A 83 -0.96 10.29 -11.13
N ALA A 84 -1.25 9.10 -10.61
CA ALA A 84 -1.27 8.80 -9.18
C ALA A 84 0.16 8.86 -8.62
N VAL A 85 0.32 9.55 -7.50
CA VAL A 85 1.60 9.59 -6.77
C VAL A 85 1.47 8.61 -5.61
N PHE A 86 2.43 7.72 -5.39
CA PHE A 86 2.37 6.82 -4.25
C PHE A 86 2.60 7.58 -2.93
N TRP A 87 1.74 7.34 -1.94
CA TRP A 87 1.88 7.98 -0.61
C TRP A 87 2.01 6.90 0.48
N ALA A 88 3.14 6.92 1.18
CA ALA A 88 3.44 5.99 2.27
C ALA A 88 2.93 6.48 3.63
N ALA A 89 2.75 7.79 3.81
CA ALA A 89 2.29 8.37 5.07
C ALA A 89 1.31 9.49 4.81
N SER A 90 0.49 9.77 5.81
CA SER A 90 -0.49 10.84 5.78
C SER A 90 -0.79 11.30 7.19
N THR A 91 -1.07 12.59 7.34
CA THR A 91 -1.59 13.17 8.58
C THR A 91 -3.12 13.10 8.66
N TRP A 92 -3.79 12.58 7.63
CA TRP A 92 -5.24 12.67 7.47
C TRP A 92 -5.91 11.37 7.03
N ALA A 93 -5.14 10.44 6.44
CA ALA A 93 -5.60 9.20 5.85
C ALA A 93 -4.94 7.99 6.52
N THR A 94 -5.48 6.82 6.23
CA THR A 94 -5.04 5.53 6.70
C THR A 94 -4.23 4.83 5.60
N PRO A 95 -2.92 4.63 5.79
CA PRO A 95 -2.15 3.76 4.92
C PRO A 95 -2.73 2.34 4.91
N ALA A 96 -2.87 1.81 3.72
CA ALA A 96 -3.52 0.55 3.44
C ALA A 96 -2.82 -0.20 2.34
N ILE A 97 -3.09 -1.50 2.27
CA ILE A 97 -2.65 -2.37 1.19
C ILE A 97 -3.84 -3.04 0.52
N VAL A 98 -3.67 -3.34 -0.75
CA VAL A 98 -4.57 -4.18 -1.54
C VAL A 98 -3.80 -5.36 -2.06
N VAL A 99 -4.33 -6.55 -1.81
CA VAL A 99 -3.72 -7.81 -2.23
C VAL A 99 -4.62 -8.46 -3.27
N THR A 100 -4.04 -8.76 -4.43
CA THR A 100 -4.68 -9.57 -5.47
C THR A 100 -4.11 -10.99 -5.41
N PHE A 101 -5.00 -11.97 -5.36
CA PHE A 101 -4.68 -13.39 -5.23
C PHE A 101 -4.78 -14.12 -6.57
N HIS A 102 -4.15 -15.30 -6.69
CA HIS A 102 -4.24 -16.13 -7.90
C HIS A 102 -5.66 -16.57 -8.28
N ASN A 103 -6.58 -16.59 -7.32
CA ASN A 103 -7.99 -16.86 -7.56
C ASN A 103 -8.76 -15.63 -8.06
N GLU A 104 -8.05 -14.59 -8.51
CA GLU A 104 -8.58 -13.30 -9.00
C GLU A 104 -9.36 -12.48 -7.96
N SER A 105 -9.39 -12.94 -6.70
CA SER A 105 -9.98 -12.14 -5.63
C SER A 105 -9.02 -11.04 -5.18
N THR A 106 -9.60 -9.92 -4.75
CA THR A 106 -8.87 -8.78 -4.21
C THR A 106 -9.39 -8.48 -2.81
N ARG A 107 -8.46 -8.20 -1.87
CA ARG A 107 -8.80 -7.79 -0.50
C ARG A 107 -7.98 -6.60 -0.06
N ALA A 108 -8.64 -5.65 0.59
CA ALA A 108 -8.02 -4.45 1.14
C ALA A 108 -7.86 -4.59 2.65
N PHE A 109 -6.71 -4.16 3.16
CA PHE A 109 -6.36 -4.24 4.57
C PHE A 109 -5.74 -2.93 5.05
N SER A 110 -6.02 -2.58 6.30
CA SER A 110 -5.22 -1.53 6.95
C SER A 110 -3.81 -2.05 7.21
N CYS A 111 -2.82 -1.23 6.90
CA CYS A 111 -1.41 -1.56 7.13
C CYS A 111 -0.68 -0.27 7.49
N PHE A 112 -0.71 0.09 8.77
CA PHE A 112 -0.05 1.30 9.24
C PHE A 112 0.49 1.13 10.65
N LYS A 113 1.44 2.01 10.97
CA LYS A 113 1.91 2.28 12.33
C LYS A 113 1.87 3.78 12.58
N HIS A 114 2.00 4.19 13.83
CA HIS A 114 2.17 5.60 14.15
C HIS A 114 3.50 6.12 13.60
N GLY A 115 3.46 7.29 12.97
CA GLY A 115 4.62 7.95 12.39
C GLY A 115 4.24 8.79 11.17
N ASN A 116 5.20 9.53 10.64
CA ASN A 116 4.98 10.53 9.60
C ASN A 116 6.04 10.47 8.50
N ASP A 117 6.79 9.36 8.41
CA ASP A 117 7.82 9.15 7.40
C ASP A 117 7.15 8.91 6.02
N PRO A 118 7.22 9.88 5.09
CA PRO A 118 6.59 9.77 3.79
C PRO A 118 7.47 9.00 2.79
N ASP A 119 8.69 8.63 3.16
CA ASP A 119 9.65 8.07 2.24
C ASP A 119 9.25 6.65 1.84
N PHE A 120 9.49 6.33 0.56
CA PHE A 120 9.40 4.98 0.06
C PHE A 120 10.62 4.18 0.52
N HIS A 121 10.40 3.15 1.32
CA HIS A 121 11.46 2.22 1.71
C HIS A 121 11.51 1.08 0.72
N TYR A 122 12.51 1.10 -0.17
CA TYR A 122 12.74 0.00 -1.10
C TYR A 122 13.08 -1.27 -0.32
N LEU A 123 12.25 -2.31 -0.46
CA LEU A 123 12.36 -3.56 0.30
C LEU A 123 13.22 -4.64 -0.39
N GLY A 124 13.88 -4.33 -1.52
CA GLY A 124 14.75 -5.27 -2.24
C GLY A 124 13.99 -6.39 -2.94
N SER A 125 14.52 -7.05 -3.97
CA SER A 125 14.01 -8.38 -4.32
C SER A 125 14.41 -9.32 -3.18
N LEU A 126 13.48 -10.11 -2.62
CA LEU A 126 13.82 -11.15 -1.63
C LEU A 126 15.03 -11.97 -2.12
N GLY A 127 16.23 -11.66 -1.59
CA GLY A 127 17.48 -12.32 -1.95
C GLY A 127 18.65 -11.43 -2.35
N LYS A 128 19.10 -10.52 -1.48
CA LYS A 128 20.46 -10.54 -0.90
C LYS A 128 20.60 -9.40 0.11
N LEU A 129 20.87 -9.80 1.35
CA LEU A 129 21.46 -8.95 2.38
C LEU A 129 22.83 -8.49 1.90
N ASP A 130 23.09 -7.20 1.97
CA ASP A 130 24.39 -6.66 2.39
C ASP A 130 24.13 -5.75 3.60
#